data_AF-A0A812LSS1-F1
#
_entry.id   AF-A0A812LSS1-F1
#
_cell.length_a   1.000
_cell.length_b   1.000
_cell.length_c   1.000
_cell.angle_alpha   90.00
_cell.angle_beta   90.00
_cell.angle_gamma   90.00
#
_symmetry.space_group_name_H-M   'P 1'
#
loop_
_entity.id
_entity.type
_entity.pdbx_description
1 polymer ?
#
loop_
_entity_poly.entity_id
_entity_poly.type
_entity_poly.pdbx_seq_one_letter_code
_entity_poly.pdbx_strand_id
1 'polypeptide(L)'
;MDGAEASEAKQKLWSEATEQQRELMLKAGLKPPEQTPAPTSYEVGTAANAAFRKATVALKLLGDKKISLQKRIDQAKEQYHARLTEMKQLQTKIEEAQQQVADAGEELTTKVLAQDESLNGEIAQFLEKFGISLTEEQEAKIAAVRAGTHGPPDSQAFDLKAAAPNTQDVPKKSEPAQNGQRGTRSRSPRKTQEAAAEKEDL
;
A
#
# COMPACT_ATOMS: atom_id res chain seq x y z
N MET A 1 45.77 4.59 -1.37
CA MET A 1 45.82 3.26 -0.72
C MET A 1 47.27 2.80 -0.76
N ASP A 2 47.67 1.86 0.09
CA ASP A 2 48.92 1.08 -0.01
C ASP A 2 50.17 1.58 0.74
N GLY A 3 50.04 2.44 1.76
CA GLY A 3 51.17 2.78 2.63
C GLY A 3 51.53 1.65 3.62
N ALA A 4 50.51 1.04 4.24
CA ALA A 4 50.68 0.01 5.27
C ALA A 4 51.03 -1.36 4.68
N GLU A 5 50.35 -1.76 3.61
CA GLU A 5 50.61 -3.05 2.93
C GLU A 5 51.98 -3.09 2.28
N ALA A 6 52.43 -1.98 1.68
CA ALA A 6 53.79 -1.87 1.13
C ALA A 6 54.87 -1.86 2.23
N SER A 7 54.56 -1.34 3.43
CA SER A 7 55.45 -1.41 4.58
C SER A 7 55.57 -2.83 5.13
N GLU A 8 54.45 -3.54 5.25
CA GLU A 8 54.42 -4.93 5.71
C GLU A 8 55.14 -5.87 4.72
N ALA A 9 54.96 -5.67 3.41
CA ALA A 9 55.65 -6.43 2.38
C ALA A 9 57.17 -6.18 2.40
N LYS A 10 57.62 -4.94 2.60
CA LYS A 10 59.04 -4.60 2.78
C LYS A 10 59.60 -5.21 4.06
N GLN A 11 58.81 -5.26 5.12
CA GLN A 11 59.18 -5.86 6.39
C GLN A 11 59.38 -7.37 6.28
N LYS A 12 58.46 -8.07 5.61
CA LYS A 12 58.58 -9.51 5.31
C LYS A 12 59.80 -9.80 4.44
N LEU A 13 59.99 -9.03 3.36
CA LEU A 13 61.15 -9.17 2.48
C LEU A 13 62.47 -8.99 3.23
N TRP A 14 62.53 -8.02 4.15
CA TRP A 14 63.73 -7.77 4.96
C TRP A 14 63.97 -8.87 6.00
N SER A 15 62.92 -9.37 6.66
CA SER A 15 63.04 -10.44 7.68
C SER A 15 63.42 -11.79 7.08
N GLU A 16 62.97 -12.08 5.86
CA GLU A 16 63.26 -13.35 5.16
C GLU A 16 64.57 -13.32 4.36
N ALA A 17 65.09 -12.14 4.04
CA ALA A 17 66.37 -11.98 3.36
C ALA A 17 67.56 -12.47 4.22
N THR A 18 68.51 -13.16 3.58
CA THR A 18 69.77 -13.58 4.21
C THR A 18 70.68 -12.38 4.49
N GLU A 19 71.69 -12.55 5.36
CA GLU A 19 72.59 -11.47 5.79
C GLU A 19 73.30 -10.79 4.59
N GLN A 20 73.75 -11.57 3.62
CA GLN A 20 74.35 -11.05 2.37
C GLN A 20 73.36 -10.27 1.51
N GLN A 21 72.10 -10.70 1.45
CA GLN A 21 71.05 -10.00 0.70
C GLN A 21 70.68 -8.67 1.38
N ARG A 22 70.62 -8.63 2.71
CA ARG A 22 70.41 -7.37 3.45
C ARG A 22 71.55 -6.38 3.23
N GLU A 23 72.79 -6.84 3.17
CA GLU A 23 73.95 -5.98 2.89
C GLU A 23 73.89 -5.38 1.47
N LEU A 24 73.47 -6.17 0.47
CA LEU A 24 73.23 -5.68 -0.89
C LEU A 24 72.08 -4.69 -0.95
N MET A 25 70.99 -4.93 -0.20
CA MET A 25 69.86 -4.00 -0.10
C MET A 25 70.28 -2.67 0.54
N LEU A 26 71.12 -2.70 1.57
CA LEU A 26 71.71 -1.49 2.17
C LEU A 26 72.61 -0.74 1.18
N LYS A 27 73.46 -1.46 0.42
CA LYS A 27 74.32 -0.86 -0.63
C LYS A 27 73.50 -0.28 -1.79
N ALA A 28 72.34 -0.86 -2.10
CA ALA A 28 71.38 -0.35 -3.05
C ALA A 28 70.52 0.82 -2.51
N GLY A 29 70.79 1.27 -1.27
CA GLY A 29 70.11 2.41 -0.65
C GLY A 29 68.74 2.09 -0.05
N LEU A 30 68.35 0.81 0.04
CA LEU A 30 67.15 0.41 0.79
C LEU A 30 67.44 0.43 2.28
N LYS A 31 66.65 1.20 3.03
CA LYS A 31 66.74 1.27 4.49
C LYS A 31 66.02 0.07 5.12
N PRO A 32 66.51 -0.42 6.28
CA PRO A 32 65.76 -1.38 7.08
C PRO A 32 64.35 -0.84 7.36
N PRO A 33 63.31 -1.66 7.24
CA PRO A 33 61.95 -1.23 7.50
C PRO A 33 61.82 -0.81 8.96
N GLU A 34 61.21 0.34 9.19
CA GLU A 34 60.92 0.86 10.53
C GLU A 34 60.01 -0.13 11.24
N GLN A 35 60.48 -0.74 12.34
CA GLN A 35 59.61 -1.55 13.17
C GLN A 35 58.69 -0.59 13.92
N THR A 36 57.42 -0.51 13.50
CA THR A 36 56.39 0.09 14.35
C THR A 36 56.36 -0.72 15.65
N PRO A 37 56.61 -0.09 16.82
CA PRO A 37 56.61 -0.81 18.08
C PRO A 37 55.26 -1.50 18.25
N ALA A 38 55.27 -2.78 18.66
CA ALA A 38 54.05 -3.51 18.95
C ALA A 38 53.26 -2.74 20.03
N PRO A 39 51.92 -2.61 19.89
CA PRO A 39 51.12 -1.86 20.83
C PRO A 39 51.30 -2.44 22.22
N THR A 40 51.50 -1.55 23.20
CA THR A 40 51.66 -1.97 24.58
C THR A 40 50.36 -2.61 25.08
N SER A 41 50.44 -3.50 26.06
CA SER A 41 49.26 -4.14 26.67
C SER A 41 48.26 -3.10 27.21
N TYR A 42 48.75 -1.95 27.68
CA TYR A 42 47.95 -0.81 28.10
C TYR A 42 47.16 -0.18 26.94
N GLU A 43 47.78 0.05 25.78
CA GLU A 43 47.11 0.61 24.59
C GLU A 43 46.02 -0.34 24.06
N VAL A 44 46.31 -1.64 24.00
CA VAL A 44 45.33 -2.67 23.61
C VAL A 44 44.14 -2.68 24.58
N GLY A 45 44.40 -2.64 25.89
CA GLY A 45 43.35 -2.58 26.91
C GLY A 45 42.49 -1.31 26.82
N THR A 46 43.12 -0.17 26.55
CA THR A 46 42.43 1.11 26.43
C THR A 46 41.55 1.17 25.18
N ALA A 47 42.05 0.66 24.04
CA ALA A 47 41.29 0.54 22.80
C ALA A 47 40.11 -0.44 22.95
N ALA A 48 40.32 -1.59 23.60
CA ALA A 48 39.27 -2.57 23.86
C ALA A 48 38.16 -2.00 24.77
N ASN A 49 38.53 -1.24 25.82
CA ASN A 49 37.56 -0.58 26.70
C ASN A 49 36.75 0.49 25.94
N ALA A 50 37.40 1.27 25.08
CA ALA A 50 36.71 2.24 24.23
C ALA A 50 35.71 1.56 23.27
N ALA A 51 36.11 0.43 22.66
CA ALA A 51 35.22 -0.37 21.81
C ALA A 51 34.04 -0.94 22.59
N PHE A 52 34.28 -1.48 23.79
CA PHE A 52 33.23 -1.99 24.68
C PHE A 52 32.22 -0.92 25.06
N ARG A 53 32.68 0.28 25.43
CA ARG A 53 31.79 1.42 25.75
C ARG A 53 30.94 1.82 24.55
N LYS A 54 31.54 1.93 23.36
CA LYS A 54 30.81 2.21 22.11
C LYS A 54 29.75 1.16 21.82
N ALA A 55 30.11 -0.12 21.93
CA ALA A 55 29.18 -1.24 21.74
C ALA A 55 28.03 -1.20 22.76
N THR A 56 28.32 -0.89 24.02
CA THR A 56 27.31 -0.77 25.07
C THR A 56 26.32 0.36 24.80
N VAL A 57 26.81 1.53 24.37
CA VAL A 57 25.94 2.66 23.99
C VAL A 57 25.08 2.30 22.77
N ALA A 58 25.67 1.66 21.76
CA ALA A 58 24.94 1.19 20.58
C ALA A 58 23.84 0.19 20.96
N LEU A 59 24.12 -0.74 21.88
CA LEU A 59 23.15 -1.71 22.38
C LEU A 59 21.96 -1.02 23.07
N LYS A 60 22.24 -0.03 23.94
CA LYS A 60 21.18 0.75 24.59
C LYS A 60 20.31 1.48 23.57
N LEU A 61 20.92 2.15 22.60
CA LEU A 61 20.20 2.86 21.53
C LEU A 61 19.33 1.92 20.70
N LEU A 62 19.82 0.72 20.39
CA LEU A 62 19.03 -0.31 19.69
C LEU A 62 17.87 -0.81 20.57
N GLY A 63 18.09 -0.98 21.88
CA GLY A 63 17.04 -1.29 22.84
C GLY A 63 15.92 -0.24 22.85
N ASP A 64 16.27 1.04 22.92
CA ASP A 64 15.31 2.14 22.89
C ASP A 64 14.54 2.20 21.57
N LYS A 65 15.25 2.00 20.44
CA LYS A 65 14.63 1.90 19.11
C LYS A 65 13.65 0.74 19.02
N LYS A 66 13.98 -0.43 19.58
CA LYS A 66 13.10 -1.60 19.65
C LYS A 66 11.82 -1.27 20.42
N ILE A 67 11.93 -0.63 21.59
CA ILE A 67 10.77 -0.24 22.40
C ILE A 67 9.90 0.79 21.66
N SER A 68 10.50 1.78 21.01
CA SER A 68 9.79 2.76 20.19
C SER A 68 9.06 2.13 19.01
N LEU A 69 9.69 1.16 18.34
CA LEU A 69 9.05 0.41 17.26
C LEU A 69 7.88 -0.43 17.78
N GLN A 70 8.04 -1.09 18.92
CA GLN A 70 6.96 -1.86 19.53
C GLN A 70 5.73 -0.99 19.83
N LYS A 71 5.94 0.21 20.42
CA LYS A 71 4.85 1.17 20.66
C LYS A 71 4.12 1.57 19.38
N ARG A 72 4.86 1.82 18.28
CA ARG A 72 4.26 2.15 16.98
C ARG A 72 3.50 0.97 16.38
N ILE A 73 3.99 -0.26 16.55
CA ILE A 73 3.29 -1.47 16.14
C ILE A 73 1.96 -1.59 16.88
N ASP A 74 1.95 -1.36 18.19
CA ASP A 74 0.74 -1.49 19.00
C ASP A 74 -0.29 -0.39 18.65
N GLN A 75 0.17 0.84 18.41
CA GLN A 75 -0.70 1.91 17.87
C GLN A 75 -1.27 1.55 16.49
N ALA A 76 -0.46 0.99 15.59
CA ALA A 76 -0.92 0.59 14.27
C ALA A 76 -1.95 -0.54 14.34
N LYS A 77 -1.81 -1.49 15.28
CA LYS A 77 -2.81 -2.54 15.54
C LYS A 77 -4.12 -1.95 16.02
N GLU A 78 -4.08 -1.00 16.95
CA GLU A 78 -5.29 -0.32 17.45
C GLU A 78 -6.01 0.41 16.31
N GLN A 79 -5.29 1.16 15.49
CA GLN A 79 -5.84 1.82 14.30
C GLN A 79 -6.44 0.80 13.31
N TYR A 80 -5.77 -0.32 13.08
CA TYR A 80 -6.27 -1.39 12.22
C TYR A 80 -7.59 -1.98 12.75
N HIS A 81 -7.69 -2.25 14.05
CA HIS A 81 -8.92 -2.73 14.66
C HIS A 81 -10.07 -1.70 14.59
N ALA A 82 -9.77 -0.41 14.75
CA ALA A 82 -10.74 0.66 14.54
C ALA A 82 -11.27 0.66 13.09
N ARG A 83 -10.37 0.60 12.09
CA ARG A 83 -10.76 0.53 10.67
C ARG A 83 -11.57 -0.72 10.34
N LEU A 84 -11.23 -1.88 10.92
CA LEU A 84 -12.05 -3.09 10.76
C LEU A 84 -13.46 -2.92 11.34
N THR A 85 -13.59 -2.17 12.43
CA THR A 85 -14.89 -1.89 13.05
C THR A 85 -15.71 -0.95 12.17
N GLU A 86 -15.11 0.12 11.65
CA GLU A 86 -15.74 1.01 10.68
C GLU A 86 -16.21 0.25 9.42
N MET A 87 -15.38 -0.65 8.89
CA MET A 87 -15.74 -1.48 7.74
C MET A 87 -16.95 -2.36 8.01
N LYS A 88 -17.02 -3.00 9.20
CA LYS A 88 -18.20 -3.81 9.59
C LYS A 88 -19.46 -2.96 9.70
N GLN A 89 -19.36 -1.76 10.27
CA GLN A 89 -20.49 -0.84 10.37
C GLN A 89 -20.96 -0.37 8.98
N LEU A 90 -20.02 -0.09 8.06
CA LEU A 90 -20.36 0.24 6.68
C LEU A 90 -21.03 -0.92 5.96
N GLN A 91 -20.55 -2.15 6.17
CA GLN A 91 -21.17 -3.36 5.60
C GLN A 91 -22.64 -3.49 6.04
N THR A 92 -22.93 -3.33 7.34
CA THR A 92 -24.30 -3.36 7.85
C THR A 92 -25.16 -2.24 7.25
N LYS A 93 -24.63 -1.02 7.13
CA LYS A 93 -25.36 0.10 6.50
C LYS A 93 -25.66 -0.14 5.01
N ILE A 94 -24.74 -0.80 4.30
CA ILE A 94 -24.95 -1.18 2.90
C ILE A 94 -26.07 -2.22 2.81
N GLU A 95 -26.06 -3.23 3.68
CA GLU A 95 -27.11 -4.26 3.73
C GLU A 95 -28.47 -3.64 4.05
N GLU A 96 -28.55 -2.73 5.04
CA GLU A 96 -29.77 -1.98 5.36
C GLU A 96 -30.26 -1.14 4.18
N ALA A 97 -29.36 -0.44 3.49
CA ALA A 97 -29.73 0.37 2.31
C ALA A 97 -30.19 -0.50 1.13
N GLN A 98 -29.56 -1.67 0.92
CA GLN A 98 -29.98 -2.63 -0.09
C GLN A 98 -31.39 -3.16 0.21
N GLN A 99 -31.69 -3.46 1.47
CA GLN A 99 -33.03 -3.86 1.89
C GLN A 99 -34.05 -2.74 1.66
N GLN A 100 -33.73 -1.49 2.01
CA GLN A 100 -34.62 -0.35 1.75
C GLN A 100 -34.91 -0.15 0.27
N VAL A 101 -33.92 -0.36 -0.61
CA VAL A 101 -34.12 -0.30 -2.06
C VAL A 101 -35.02 -1.44 -2.53
N ALA A 102 -34.85 -2.65 -2.00
CA ALA A 102 -35.71 -3.78 -2.32
C ALA A 102 -37.17 -3.52 -1.89
N ASP A 103 -37.36 -3.07 -0.64
CA ASP A 103 -38.68 -2.75 -0.09
C ASP A 103 -39.37 -1.62 -0.88
N ALA A 104 -38.63 -0.56 -1.22
CA ALA A 104 -39.14 0.54 -2.03
C ALA A 104 -39.47 0.10 -3.47
N GLY A 105 -38.71 -0.84 -4.03
CA GLY A 105 -38.99 -1.46 -5.33
C GLY A 105 -40.28 -2.28 -5.31
N GLU A 106 -40.50 -3.06 -4.24
CA GLU A 106 -41.75 -3.81 -4.05
C GLU A 106 -42.94 -2.87 -3.84
N GLU A 107 -42.78 -1.81 -3.04
CA GLU A 107 -43.83 -0.80 -2.84
C GLU A 107 -44.16 -0.05 -4.15
N LEU A 108 -43.16 0.24 -4.98
CA LEU A 108 -43.37 0.86 -6.29
C LEU A 108 -44.13 -0.07 -7.23
N THR A 109 -43.70 -1.34 -7.34
CA THR A 109 -44.36 -2.31 -8.23
C THR A 109 -45.81 -2.56 -7.82
N THR A 110 -46.09 -2.71 -6.51
CA THR A 110 -47.45 -2.86 -5.99
C THR A 110 -48.32 -1.63 -6.27
N LYS A 111 -47.80 -0.40 -6.08
CA LYS A 111 -48.54 0.84 -6.41
C LYS A 111 -48.82 0.97 -7.90
N VAL A 112 -47.85 0.65 -8.76
CA VAL A 112 -48.02 0.72 -10.23
C VAL A 112 -49.06 -0.30 -10.68
N LEU A 113 -49.01 -1.55 -10.19
CA LEU A 113 -50.01 -2.56 -10.52
C LEU A 113 -51.41 -2.16 -10.03
N ALA A 114 -51.54 -1.64 -8.80
CA ALA A 114 -52.82 -1.17 -8.29
C ALA A 114 -53.39 0.01 -9.10
N GLN A 115 -52.52 0.93 -9.54
CA GLN A 115 -52.92 2.04 -10.40
C GLN A 115 -53.35 1.55 -11.79
N ASP A 116 -52.64 0.59 -12.38
CA ASP A 116 -53.00 -0.01 -13.67
C ASP A 116 -54.33 -0.75 -13.62
N GLU A 117 -54.61 -1.47 -12.52
CA GLU A 117 -55.90 -2.13 -12.29
C GLU A 117 -57.05 -1.11 -12.17
N SER A 118 -56.84 -0.02 -11.42
CA SER A 118 -57.81 1.08 -11.31
C SER A 118 -58.10 1.72 -12.66
N LEU A 119 -57.05 2.06 -13.42
CA LEU A 119 -57.17 2.64 -14.76
C LEU A 119 -57.87 1.68 -15.72
N ASN A 120 -57.61 0.37 -15.60
CA ASN A 120 -58.34 -0.64 -16.38
C ASN A 120 -59.84 -0.65 -16.07
N GLY A 121 -60.20 -0.60 -14.79
CA GLY A 121 -61.60 -0.52 -14.38
C GLY A 121 -62.29 0.73 -14.93
N GLU A 122 -61.62 1.88 -14.89
CA GLU A 122 -62.13 3.14 -15.44
C GLU A 122 -62.29 3.11 -16.96
N ILE A 123 -61.30 2.59 -17.69
CA ILE A 123 -61.35 2.44 -19.14
C ILE A 123 -62.48 1.48 -19.53
N ALA A 124 -62.63 0.35 -18.84
CA ALA A 124 -63.72 -0.60 -19.09
C ALA A 124 -65.10 0.05 -18.88
N GLN A 125 -65.30 0.77 -17.78
CA GLN A 125 -66.54 1.50 -17.52
C GLN A 125 -66.82 2.61 -18.55
N PHE A 126 -65.77 3.30 -19.01
CA PHE A 126 -65.89 4.30 -20.07
C PHE A 126 -66.34 3.66 -21.38
N LEU A 127 -65.67 2.60 -21.82
CA LEU A 127 -66.01 1.88 -23.05
C LEU A 127 -67.44 1.32 -23.00
N GLU A 128 -67.86 0.77 -21.85
CA GLU A 128 -69.23 0.29 -21.64
C GLU A 128 -70.27 1.41 -21.77
N LYS A 129 -70.04 2.60 -21.18
CA LYS A 129 -70.94 3.76 -21.30
C LYS A 129 -71.13 4.24 -22.74
N PHE A 130 -70.12 4.05 -23.59
CA PHE A 130 -70.17 4.41 -25.01
C PHE A 130 -70.59 3.24 -25.91
N GLY A 131 -70.92 2.07 -25.35
CA GLY A 131 -71.34 0.88 -26.11
C GLY A 131 -70.22 0.30 -26.97
N ILE A 132 -68.95 0.56 -26.63
CA ILE A 132 -67.79 0.07 -27.35
C ILE A 132 -67.32 -1.21 -26.66
N SER A 133 -67.44 -2.35 -27.34
CA SER A 133 -66.80 -3.60 -26.91
C SER A 133 -65.46 -3.78 -27.62
N LEU A 134 -64.41 -4.06 -26.86
CA LEU A 134 -63.12 -4.47 -27.40
C LEU A 134 -63.23 -5.90 -27.94
N THR A 135 -62.59 -6.19 -29.08
CA THR A 135 -62.40 -7.57 -29.54
C THR A 135 -61.26 -8.23 -28.77
N GLU A 136 -61.25 -9.57 -28.67
CA GLU A 136 -60.17 -10.32 -28.00
C GLU A 136 -58.77 -9.95 -28.52
N GLU A 137 -58.63 -9.67 -29.82
CA GLU A 137 -57.36 -9.21 -30.41
C GLU A 137 -56.94 -7.81 -29.92
N GLN A 138 -57.89 -6.91 -29.65
CA GLN A 138 -57.60 -5.57 -29.15
C GLN A 138 -57.24 -5.61 -27.66
N GLU A 139 -57.93 -6.42 -26.87
CA GLU A 139 -57.57 -6.66 -25.47
C GLU A 139 -56.17 -7.27 -25.33
N ALA A 140 -55.85 -8.27 -26.16
CA ALA A 140 -54.53 -8.90 -26.18
C ALA A 140 -53.42 -7.91 -26.58
N LYS A 141 -53.68 -7.02 -27.56
CA LYS A 141 -52.72 -5.97 -27.95
C LYS A 141 -52.51 -4.92 -26.85
N ILE A 142 -53.58 -4.51 -26.16
CA ILE A 142 -53.48 -3.57 -25.04
C ILE A 142 -52.71 -4.20 -23.86
N ALA A 143 -52.95 -5.49 -23.58
CA ALA A 143 -52.21 -6.24 -22.56
C ALA A 143 -50.72 -6.39 -22.92
N ALA A 144 -50.41 -6.68 -24.18
CA ALA A 144 -49.03 -6.83 -24.65
C ALA A 144 -48.23 -5.52 -24.63
N VAL A 145 -48.85 -4.40 -25.03
CA VAL A 145 -48.21 -3.07 -24.97
C VAL A 145 -47.90 -2.69 -23.52
N ARG A 146 -48.79 -3.00 -22.57
CA ARG A 146 -48.57 -2.73 -21.14
C ARG A 146 -47.49 -3.61 -20.51
N ALA A 147 -47.50 -4.91 -20.78
CA ALA A 147 -46.44 -5.80 -20.32
C ALA A 147 -45.04 -5.36 -20.82
N GLY A 148 -44.97 -4.75 -22.00
CA GLY A 148 -43.73 -4.18 -22.55
C GLY A 148 -43.27 -2.86 -21.91
N THR A 149 -44.15 -2.10 -21.26
CA THR A 149 -43.82 -0.80 -20.63
C THR A 149 -43.49 -0.90 -19.13
N HIS A 150 -43.85 -2.01 -18.46
CA HIS A 150 -43.64 -2.23 -17.02
C HIS A 150 -42.56 -3.26 -16.68
N GLY A 151 -41.58 -3.47 -17.58
CA GLY A 151 -40.41 -4.29 -17.25
C GLY A 151 -39.77 -3.82 -15.92
N PRO A 152 -39.35 -4.75 -15.03
CA PRO A 152 -38.85 -4.38 -13.73
C PRO A 152 -37.69 -3.37 -13.89
N PRO A 153 -37.57 -2.37 -12.99
CA PRO A 153 -36.44 -1.45 -13.04
C PRO A 153 -35.17 -2.27 -13.03
N ASP A 154 -34.27 -2.00 -13.98
CA ASP A 154 -33.02 -2.71 -14.21
C ASP A 154 -32.45 -3.25 -12.89
N SER A 155 -32.61 -4.57 -12.69
CA SER A 155 -31.78 -5.34 -11.78
C SER A 155 -30.37 -5.35 -12.36
N GLN A 156 -29.72 -4.19 -12.40
CA GLN A 156 -28.28 -4.15 -12.29
C GLN A 156 -27.98 -4.72 -10.92
N ALA A 157 -27.82 -6.04 -10.88
CA ALA A 157 -27.16 -6.73 -9.81
C ALA A 157 -25.88 -5.94 -9.53
N PHE A 158 -25.86 -5.24 -8.40
CA PHE A 158 -24.61 -4.81 -7.79
C PHE A 158 -23.91 -6.09 -7.34
N ASP A 159 -23.38 -6.84 -8.31
CA ASP A 159 -22.57 -8.02 -8.10
C ASP A 159 -21.18 -7.55 -7.67
N LEU A 160 -21.11 -7.02 -6.44
CA LEU A 160 -19.88 -6.77 -5.70
C LEU A 160 -19.37 -8.08 -5.09
N LYS A 161 -19.38 -9.16 -5.87
CA LYS A 161 -18.73 -10.42 -5.54
C LYS A 161 -17.46 -10.59 -6.34
N ALA A 162 -16.52 -9.66 -6.17
CA ALA A 162 -15.14 -9.86 -6.62
C ALA A 162 -14.16 -8.96 -5.87
N ALA A 163 -13.83 -9.32 -4.63
CA ALA A 163 -12.55 -8.98 -4.00
C ALA A 163 -12.32 -9.81 -2.72
N ALA A 164 -12.34 -11.15 -2.85
CA ALA A 164 -11.60 -11.98 -1.91
C ALA A 164 -10.19 -12.19 -2.51
N PRO A 165 -9.11 -11.62 -1.95
CA PRO A 165 -7.77 -12.03 -2.35
C PRO A 165 -7.48 -13.36 -1.64
N ASN A 166 -7.82 -14.46 -2.31
CA ASN A 166 -7.22 -15.75 -2.01
C ASN A 166 -5.89 -15.82 -2.79
N THR A 167 -4.77 -15.65 -2.10
CA THR A 167 -3.44 -16.01 -2.62
C THR A 167 -2.69 -16.76 -1.55
N GLN A 168 -2.93 -18.07 -1.49
CA GLN A 168 -1.88 -19.05 -1.26
C GLN A 168 -1.62 -19.74 -2.60
N ASP A 169 -0.49 -19.45 -3.25
CA ASP A 169 0.48 -20.48 -3.60
C ASP A 169 1.78 -19.88 -4.16
N VAL A 170 2.88 -20.49 -3.73
CA VAL A 170 4.27 -20.18 -4.07
C VAL A 170 4.61 -20.76 -5.45
N PRO A 171 5.52 -20.16 -6.22
CA PRO A 171 6.66 -20.98 -6.64
C PRO A 171 8.03 -20.29 -6.57
N LYS A 172 9.03 -21.17 -6.51
CA LYS A 172 10.47 -21.00 -6.34
C LYS A 172 11.15 -20.08 -7.38
N LYS A 173 11.98 -19.19 -6.84
CA LYS A 173 13.40 -18.93 -7.17
C LYS A 173 13.88 -19.15 -8.61
N SER A 174 14.17 -18.04 -9.30
CA SER A 174 15.35 -17.86 -10.16
C SER A 174 15.71 -16.37 -10.28
N GLU A 175 16.96 -16.05 -9.93
CA GLU A 175 17.69 -14.78 -10.12
C GLU A 175 18.61 -14.92 -11.35
N PRO A 176 19.38 -13.92 -11.82
CA PRO A 176 19.09 -12.49 -12.06
C PRO A 176 19.41 -12.10 -13.52
N ALA A 177 18.91 -10.95 -14.01
CA ALA A 177 19.55 -10.23 -15.12
C ALA A 177 19.38 -8.71 -14.97
N GLN A 178 20.52 -8.02 -15.05
CA GLN A 178 20.71 -6.57 -14.97
C GLN A 178 20.16 -5.83 -16.20
N ASN A 179 20.23 -4.48 -16.09
CA ASN A 179 20.23 -3.48 -17.16
C ASN A 179 18.82 -3.06 -17.61
N GLY A 180 18.43 -1.79 -17.73
CA GLY A 180 19.08 -0.50 -17.55
C GLY A 180 18.06 0.57 -17.98
N GLN A 181 18.31 1.83 -17.63
CA GLN A 181 17.64 3.04 -18.14
C GLN A 181 16.14 3.25 -17.86
N ARG A 182 15.85 4.23 -16.99
CA ARG A 182 14.78 5.19 -17.28
C ARG A 182 15.06 6.54 -16.65
N GLY A 183 15.52 7.46 -17.49
CA GLY A 183 15.32 8.88 -17.25
C GLY A 183 13.85 9.24 -17.50
N THR A 184 13.31 10.16 -16.70
CA THR A 184 12.81 11.45 -17.17
C THR A 184 12.27 12.22 -15.96
N ARG A 185 12.89 13.38 -15.73
CA ARG A 185 12.37 14.42 -14.86
C ARG A 185 11.04 14.90 -15.46
N SER A 186 9.98 14.93 -14.67
CA SER A 186 8.82 15.77 -14.96
C SER A 186 8.53 16.66 -13.77
N ARG A 187 8.85 17.93 -14.01
CA ARG A 187 8.58 19.11 -13.20
C ARG A 187 7.21 19.61 -13.62
N SER A 188 6.32 19.90 -12.69
CA SER A 188 5.23 20.85 -12.92
C SER A 188 4.85 21.55 -11.61
N PRO A 189 4.72 22.88 -11.62
CA PRO A 189 4.42 23.66 -10.42
C PRO A 189 2.90 23.74 -10.22
N ARG A 190 2.43 23.78 -8.98
CA ARG A 190 1.05 24.20 -8.69
C ARG A 190 1.05 25.37 -7.71
N LYS A 191 0.62 26.50 -8.28
CA LYS A 191 0.16 27.76 -7.69
C LYS A 191 -0.21 27.71 -6.22
N THR A 192 0.42 28.59 -5.45
CA THR A 192 -0.10 29.15 -4.21
C THR A 192 -1.03 30.32 -4.56
N GLN A 193 -2.33 30.11 -4.39
CA GLN A 193 -3.32 31.12 -4.03
C GLN A 193 -3.91 30.54 -2.74
N GLU A 194 -3.94 31.23 -1.61
CA GLU A 194 -4.80 32.37 -1.35
C GLU A 194 -4.38 32.95 0.01
N ALA A 195 -4.11 34.25 0.06
CA ALA A 195 -3.92 35.02 1.30
C ALA A 195 -4.91 36.18 1.23
N ALA A 196 -5.95 36.13 2.05
CA ALA A 196 -6.83 37.27 2.32
C ALA A 196 -7.58 37.02 3.65
N ALA A 197 -7.88 38.12 4.33
CA ALA A 197 -8.41 38.27 5.70
C ALA A 197 -7.31 38.09 6.77
N GLU A 198 -6.93 39.09 7.58
CA GLU A 198 -7.78 40.09 8.23
C GLU A 198 -6.88 41.24 8.75
N LYS A 199 -7.16 42.48 8.36
CA LYS A 199 -6.78 43.70 9.11
C LYS A 199 -7.72 44.86 8.75
N GLU A 200 -7.97 45.68 9.77
CA GLU A 200 -8.62 47.00 9.83
C GLU A 200 -10.16 46.95 9.85
N ASP A 201 -10.83 47.13 10.99
CA ASP A 201 -10.94 48.34 11.84
C ASP A 201 -11.22 49.62 11.06
N LEU A 202 -12.52 49.94 10.91
CA LEU A 202 -13.13 51.28 10.99
C LEU A 202 -14.66 51.17 10.98
#